data_AF-A0A1Q2D0Z9-F1
#
_entry.id   AF-A0A1Q2D0Z9-F1
#
_cell.length_a   1.000
_cell.length_b   1.000
_cell.length_c   1.000
_cell.angle_alpha   90.00
_cell.angle_beta   90.00
_cell.angle_gamma   90.00
#
_symmetry.space_group_name_H-M   'P 1'
#
loop_
_entity.id
_entity.type
_entity.pdbx_description
1 polymer ?
#
loop_
_entity_poly.entity_id
_entity_poly.type
_entity_poly.pdbx_seq_one_letter_code
_entity_poly.pdbx_strand_id
1 'polypeptide(L)'
;MLRSLTVAAATAIVLSGAVITAPTAAADVTCRGTLSSPVGDTVVVPSGATCTITTTVDGDVKVSSGASVTLRGASVEGNVQAESARAVAVTNSRIDGDLQAKYTSTSVSVSGTRVGGNIQLEEGRAAIALSSNTVDGDIQLFKNPAGAKSVNSNTVNGNLQCKENRPAPTGSRNVVRGSAEDQCRGFTGTGGGTTVDIYLTPGTHHVNGRTWRTLCEPYSTTRRCRTEIQATTVSYKSGRFVQSTGWVFNNLTYAPIPRSTWGKNPLANKGTWTAADGRKWRTDCDSAVTGRNGCRSYATAKVIEYRGGTYQWVTKEILNNMVRFA
;
A
#
# COMPACT_ATOMS: atom_id res chain seq x y z
N MET A 1 -80.12 16.50 48.56
CA MET A 1 -79.00 17.45 48.70
C MET A 1 -78.01 17.18 47.57
N LEU A 2 -77.62 18.22 46.82
CA LEU A 2 -76.40 18.47 46.01
C LEU A 2 -75.53 17.25 45.60
N ARG A 3 -74.91 17.11 44.41
CA ARG A 3 -74.64 17.96 43.23
C ARG A 3 -73.79 17.11 42.23
N SER A 4 -73.68 17.59 40.98
CA SER A 4 -72.52 17.52 40.07
C SER A 4 -72.43 16.45 38.96
N LEU A 5 -72.31 16.98 37.74
CA LEU A 5 -72.01 16.37 36.44
C LEU A 5 -70.58 15.81 36.34
N THR A 6 -70.32 14.94 35.36
CA THR A 6 -69.17 15.08 34.44
C THR A 6 -69.39 14.30 33.14
N VAL A 7 -69.14 14.98 32.01
CA VAL A 7 -69.16 14.49 30.63
C VAL A 7 -67.74 14.05 30.27
N ALA A 8 -67.58 12.92 29.58
CA ALA A 8 -66.33 12.56 28.90
C ALA A 8 -66.62 12.23 27.43
N ALA A 9 -66.14 13.09 26.53
CA ALA A 9 -66.16 12.90 25.09
C ALA A 9 -65.00 11.99 24.66
N ALA A 10 -65.28 10.93 23.91
CA ALA A 10 -64.27 10.05 23.33
C ALA A 10 -64.00 10.47 21.87
N THR A 11 -62.85 11.08 21.63
CA THR A 11 -62.32 11.43 20.31
C THR A 11 -61.66 10.20 19.68
N ALA A 12 -62.21 9.70 18.57
CA ALA A 12 -61.60 8.65 17.77
C ALA A 12 -60.53 9.24 16.84
N ILE A 13 -59.27 8.88 17.06
CA ILE A 13 -58.14 9.24 16.18
C ILE A 13 -57.98 8.12 15.14
N VAL A 14 -58.22 8.45 13.88
CA VAL A 14 -57.89 7.60 12.72
C VAL A 14 -56.39 7.77 12.42
N LEU A 15 -55.58 6.80 12.80
CA LEU A 15 -54.17 6.75 12.37
C LEU A 15 -54.09 6.19 10.94
N SER A 16 -53.86 7.07 9.98
CA SER A 16 -53.38 6.72 8.64
C SER A 16 -51.97 6.15 8.75
N GLY A 17 -51.83 4.83 8.69
CA GLY A 17 -50.55 4.15 8.71
C GLY A 17 -49.73 4.46 7.46
N ALA A 18 -48.65 5.24 7.60
CA ALA A 18 -47.63 5.35 6.57
C ALA A 18 -46.88 4.01 6.51
N VAL A 19 -46.97 3.33 5.36
CA VAL A 19 -46.17 2.13 5.09
C VAL A 19 -44.74 2.61 4.86
N ILE A 20 -43.90 2.55 5.89
CA ILE A 20 -42.46 2.73 5.76
C ILE A 20 -41.93 1.44 5.15
N THR A 21 -41.71 1.41 3.84
CA THR A 21 -40.93 0.35 3.21
C THR A 21 -39.47 0.55 3.64
N ALA A 22 -39.00 -0.29 4.56
CA ALA A 22 -37.57 -0.35 4.85
C ALA A 22 -36.82 -0.67 3.54
N PRO A 23 -35.63 -0.08 3.29
CA PRO A 23 -34.82 -0.48 2.17
C PRO A 23 -34.53 -1.98 2.33
N THR A 24 -35.01 -2.79 1.40
CA THR A 24 -34.57 -4.18 1.30
C THR A 24 -33.08 -4.14 1.06
N ALA A 25 -32.29 -4.59 2.03
CA ALA A 25 -30.92 -4.98 1.76
C ALA A 25 -30.99 -5.92 0.55
N ALA A 26 -30.24 -5.59 -0.51
CA ALA A 26 -30.09 -6.52 -1.60
C ALA A 26 -29.56 -7.85 -1.02
N ALA A 27 -29.97 -8.95 -1.62
CA ALA A 27 -29.49 -10.26 -1.24
C ALA A 27 -28.42 -10.66 -2.26
N ASP A 28 -27.34 -11.26 -1.77
CA ASP A 28 -26.28 -11.86 -2.58
C ASP A 28 -26.84 -12.58 -3.82
N VAL A 29 -26.31 -12.24 -5.00
CA VAL A 29 -26.74 -12.84 -6.27
C VAL A 29 -25.93 -14.09 -6.57
N THR A 30 -26.60 -15.25 -6.58
CA THR A 30 -25.96 -16.51 -6.97
C THR A 30 -25.84 -16.60 -8.50
N CYS A 31 -24.62 -16.72 -9.01
CA CYS A 31 -24.35 -16.85 -10.44
C CYS A 31 -23.97 -18.29 -10.85
N ARG A 32 -24.70 -18.88 -11.79
CA ARG A 32 -24.42 -20.22 -12.37
C ARG A 32 -24.33 -20.21 -13.91
N GLY A 33 -24.20 -19.03 -14.50
CA GLY A 33 -24.25 -18.83 -15.95
C GLY A 33 -23.67 -17.48 -16.32
N THR A 34 -24.43 -16.64 -17.01
CA THR A 34 -23.98 -15.29 -17.40
C THR A 34 -24.77 -14.21 -16.69
N LEU A 35 -24.08 -13.19 -16.20
CA LEU A 35 -24.66 -11.94 -15.70
C LEU A 35 -24.30 -10.80 -16.66
N SER A 36 -25.31 -10.28 -17.34
CA SER A 36 -25.20 -9.17 -18.29
C SER A 36 -25.89 -7.89 -17.82
N SER A 37 -26.75 -7.97 -16.80
CA SER A 37 -27.43 -6.82 -16.21
C SER A 37 -26.75 -6.42 -14.89
N PRO A 38 -26.68 -5.11 -14.57
CA PRO A 38 -26.04 -4.66 -13.34
C PRO A 38 -26.58 -5.35 -12.09
N VAL A 39 -25.69 -5.69 -11.17
CA VAL A 39 -26.00 -6.28 -9.88
C VAL A 39 -25.69 -5.27 -8.80
N GLY A 40 -26.69 -4.92 -7.99
CA GLY A 40 -26.55 -3.93 -6.89
C GLY A 40 -26.00 -4.50 -5.58
N ASP A 41 -25.31 -5.64 -5.63
CA ASP A 41 -24.80 -6.35 -4.45
C ASP A 41 -23.71 -7.38 -4.83
N THR A 42 -23.25 -8.13 -3.85
CA THR A 42 -22.30 -9.24 -3.97
C THR A 42 -22.81 -10.33 -4.91
N VAL A 43 -21.94 -10.76 -5.82
CA VAL A 43 -22.13 -11.96 -6.64
C VAL A 43 -21.41 -13.15 -6.01
N VAL A 44 -22.13 -14.24 -5.81
CA VAL A 44 -21.60 -15.52 -5.32
C VAL A 44 -21.60 -16.54 -6.45
N VAL A 45 -20.43 -17.06 -6.81
CA VAL A 45 -20.29 -18.22 -7.70
C VAL A 45 -20.17 -19.48 -6.83
N PRO A 46 -21.23 -20.31 -6.74
CA PRO A 46 -21.26 -21.44 -5.82
C PRO A 46 -20.33 -22.56 -6.29
N SER A 47 -20.07 -23.52 -5.40
CA SER A 47 -19.11 -24.59 -5.66
C SER A 47 -19.38 -25.33 -6.98
N GLY A 48 -18.31 -25.55 -7.75
CA GLY A 48 -18.35 -26.23 -9.05
C GLY A 48 -19.06 -25.46 -10.17
N ALA A 49 -19.71 -24.34 -9.88
CA ALA A 49 -20.41 -23.56 -10.88
C ALA A 49 -19.44 -22.73 -11.73
N THR A 50 -19.91 -22.32 -12.91
CA THR A 50 -19.21 -21.36 -13.76
C THR A 50 -20.06 -20.09 -13.88
N CYS A 51 -19.42 -18.94 -13.79
CA CYS A 51 -20.05 -17.64 -13.96
C CYS A 51 -19.27 -16.78 -14.96
N THR A 52 -19.97 -16.12 -15.87
CA THR A 52 -19.43 -15.05 -16.71
C THR A 52 -20.12 -13.74 -16.37
N ILE A 53 -19.35 -12.70 -16.07
CA ILE A 53 -19.84 -11.36 -15.71
C ILE A 53 -19.35 -10.39 -16.77
N THR A 54 -20.28 -9.67 -17.40
CA THR A 54 -19.99 -8.66 -18.44
C THR A 54 -20.63 -7.31 -18.12
N THR A 55 -20.86 -7.05 -16.83
CA THR A 55 -21.68 -5.94 -16.34
C THR A 55 -21.09 -5.38 -15.05
N THR A 56 -21.78 -4.43 -14.43
CA THR A 56 -21.38 -3.82 -13.15
C THR A 56 -21.85 -4.68 -11.97
N VAL A 57 -20.98 -4.84 -10.98
CA VAL A 57 -21.27 -5.43 -9.67
C VAL A 57 -20.94 -4.38 -8.61
N ASP A 58 -21.97 -3.82 -7.98
CA ASP A 58 -21.86 -2.91 -6.83
C ASP A 58 -21.71 -3.73 -5.55
N GLY A 59 -20.57 -4.41 -5.44
CA GLY A 59 -20.29 -5.37 -4.37
C GLY A 59 -19.09 -6.24 -4.70
N ASP A 60 -18.94 -7.32 -3.93
CA ASP A 60 -17.86 -8.29 -4.15
C ASP A 60 -18.24 -9.37 -5.17
N VAL A 61 -17.26 -10.03 -5.76
CA VAL A 61 -17.42 -11.30 -6.47
C VAL A 61 -16.72 -12.40 -5.68
N LYS A 62 -17.50 -13.31 -5.08
CA LYS A 62 -17.02 -14.42 -4.26
C LYS A 62 -17.08 -15.74 -5.03
N VAL A 63 -15.94 -16.39 -5.22
CA VAL A 63 -15.80 -17.61 -6.02
C VAL A 63 -15.47 -18.79 -5.12
N SER A 64 -16.41 -19.72 -5.02
CA SER A 64 -16.31 -20.87 -4.11
C SER A 64 -15.41 -21.99 -4.66
N SER A 65 -15.18 -23.00 -3.82
CA SER A 65 -14.38 -24.19 -4.15
C SER A 65 -14.80 -24.85 -5.46
N GLY A 66 -13.84 -25.12 -6.34
CA GLY A 66 -14.06 -25.75 -7.65
C GLY A 66 -14.83 -24.88 -8.66
N ALA A 67 -15.26 -23.69 -8.29
CA ALA A 67 -15.99 -22.79 -9.16
C ALA A 67 -15.06 -22.06 -10.14
N SER A 68 -15.63 -21.55 -11.22
CA SER A 68 -14.89 -20.75 -12.22
C SER A 68 -15.59 -19.43 -12.47
N VAL A 69 -14.83 -18.33 -12.51
CA VAL A 69 -15.37 -17.01 -12.86
C VAL A 69 -14.63 -16.41 -14.06
N THR A 70 -15.37 -15.76 -14.95
CA THR A 70 -14.85 -14.93 -16.03
C THR A 70 -15.44 -13.53 -15.96
N LEU A 71 -14.62 -12.52 -15.76
CA LEU A 71 -14.98 -11.11 -15.86
C LEU A 71 -14.49 -10.60 -17.23
N ARG A 72 -15.38 -10.06 -18.05
CA ARG A 72 -15.04 -9.55 -19.38
C ARG A 72 -15.69 -8.20 -19.60
N GLY A 73 -14.90 -7.12 -19.60
CA GLY A 73 -15.46 -5.78 -19.70
C GLY A 73 -16.30 -5.37 -18.48
N ALA A 74 -16.22 -6.14 -17.38
CA ALA A 74 -16.97 -5.91 -16.15
C ALA A 74 -16.35 -4.81 -15.29
N SER A 75 -17.19 -4.16 -14.46
CA SER A 75 -16.78 -3.25 -13.39
C SER A 75 -17.22 -3.84 -12.05
N VAL A 76 -16.29 -3.98 -11.10
CA VAL A 76 -16.57 -4.47 -9.74
C VAL A 76 -16.16 -3.38 -8.76
N GLU A 77 -17.13 -2.85 -7.99
CA GLU A 77 -16.89 -1.79 -7.02
C GLU A 77 -16.21 -2.32 -5.74
N GLY A 78 -16.41 -3.61 -5.44
CA GLY A 78 -15.73 -4.32 -4.36
C GLY A 78 -14.51 -5.13 -4.82
N ASN A 79 -14.36 -6.29 -4.22
CA ASN A 79 -13.25 -7.21 -4.40
C ASN A 79 -13.64 -8.41 -5.28
N VAL A 80 -12.65 -9.05 -5.88
CA VAL A 80 -12.80 -10.42 -6.42
C VAL A 80 -12.06 -11.37 -5.49
N GLN A 81 -12.79 -12.24 -4.80
CA GLN A 81 -12.27 -13.16 -3.79
C GLN A 81 -12.52 -14.60 -4.22
N ALA A 82 -11.45 -15.37 -4.44
CA ALA A 82 -11.52 -16.77 -4.85
C ALA A 82 -10.77 -17.65 -3.87
N GLU A 83 -11.44 -18.64 -3.28
CA GLU A 83 -10.81 -19.62 -2.39
C GLU A 83 -11.08 -21.04 -2.90
N SER A 84 -10.00 -21.79 -3.14
CA SER A 84 -10.04 -23.13 -3.73
C SER A 84 -10.76 -23.19 -5.08
N ALA A 85 -10.83 -22.06 -5.80
CA ALA A 85 -11.48 -21.99 -7.10
C ALA A 85 -10.78 -22.89 -8.13
N ARG A 86 -11.52 -23.30 -9.16
CA ARG A 86 -10.95 -23.95 -10.33
C ARG A 86 -10.22 -22.94 -11.19
N ALA A 87 -10.89 -21.86 -11.57
CA ALA A 87 -10.34 -20.85 -12.48
C ALA A 87 -10.86 -19.43 -12.19
N VAL A 88 -9.98 -18.45 -12.37
CA VAL A 88 -10.32 -17.02 -12.34
C VAL A 88 -9.77 -16.38 -13.61
N ALA A 89 -10.63 -15.78 -14.43
CA ALA A 89 -10.24 -15.04 -15.63
C ALA A 89 -10.83 -13.63 -15.57
N VAL A 90 -9.99 -12.61 -15.73
CA VAL A 90 -10.39 -11.19 -15.70
C VAL A 90 -9.75 -10.47 -16.88
N THR A 91 -10.56 -9.95 -17.79
CA THR A 91 -10.09 -9.36 -19.04
C THR A 91 -10.75 -8.03 -19.34
N ASN A 92 -9.95 -6.99 -19.56
CA ASN A 92 -10.40 -5.64 -19.91
C ASN A 92 -11.43 -5.10 -18.91
N SER A 93 -11.18 -5.32 -17.62
CA SER A 93 -12.12 -5.00 -16.53
C SER A 93 -11.58 -3.93 -15.60
N ARG A 94 -12.45 -3.46 -14.70
CA ARG A 94 -12.11 -2.61 -13.57
C ARG A 94 -12.52 -3.30 -12.27
N ILE A 95 -11.62 -3.33 -11.29
CA ILE A 95 -11.88 -3.78 -9.92
C ILE A 95 -11.40 -2.64 -9.03
N ASP A 96 -12.29 -2.04 -8.25
CA ASP A 96 -11.92 -0.92 -7.38
C ASP A 96 -11.21 -1.40 -6.09
N GLY A 97 -11.55 -2.60 -5.61
CA GLY A 97 -10.86 -3.27 -4.51
C GLY A 97 -9.70 -4.16 -4.94
N ASP A 98 -9.53 -5.26 -4.21
CA ASP A 98 -8.48 -6.27 -4.41
C ASP A 98 -8.96 -7.41 -5.33
N LEU A 99 -7.99 -8.05 -6.01
CA LEU A 99 -8.16 -9.38 -6.59
C LEU A 99 -7.34 -10.37 -5.77
N GLN A 100 -8.04 -11.25 -5.04
CA GLN A 100 -7.44 -12.26 -4.19
C GLN A 100 -7.82 -13.65 -4.69
N ALA A 101 -6.83 -14.51 -4.91
CA ALA A 101 -7.06 -15.91 -5.21
C ALA A 101 -6.14 -16.82 -4.40
N LYS A 102 -6.73 -17.69 -3.58
CA LYS A 102 -6.03 -18.64 -2.73
C LYS A 102 -6.37 -20.08 -3.11
N TYR A 103 -5.38 -20.95 -3.14
CA TYR A 103 -5.53 -22.38 -3.46
C TYR A 103 -6.14 -22.68 -4.84
N THR A 104 -6.11 -21.73 -5.79
CA THR A 104 -6.67 -21.95 -7.13
C THR A 104 -5.94 -23.09 -7.84
N SER A 105 -6.68 -23.97 -8.49
CA SER A 105 -6.15 -25.26 -8.97
C SER A 105 -5.75 -25.27 -10.45
N THR A 106 -6.47 -24.59 -11.34
CA THR A 106 -6.25 -24.70 -12.80
C THR A 106 -5.60 -23.45 -13.38
N SER A 107 -6.24 -22.29 -13.29
CA SER A 107 -5.74 -21.06 -13.94
C SER A 107 -6.17 -19.79 -13.22
N VAL A 108 -5.27 -18.82 -13.16
CA VAL A 108 -5.58 -17.41 -12.87
C VAL A 108 -5.03 -16.56 -14.01
N SER A 109 -5.90 -15.85 -14.73
CA SER A 109 -5.51 -14.97 -15.82
C SER A 109 -6.10 -13.58 -15.61
N VAL A 110 -5.26 -12.56 -15.57
CA VAL A 110 -5.68 -11.16 -15.44
C VAL A 110 -5.00 -10.36 -16.54
N SER A 111 -5.79 -9.79 -17.45
CA SER A 111 -5.27 -9.07 -18.61
C SER A 111 -5.98 -7.76 -18.87
N GLY A 112 -5.22 -6.70 -19.19
CA GLY A 112 -5.78 -5.40 -19.58
C GLY A 112 -6.68 -4.77 -18.52
N THR A 113 -6.50 -5.14 -17.25
CA THR A 113 -7.40 -4.80 -16.15
C THR A 113 -6.79 -3.71 -15.28
N ARG A 114 -7.64 -2.81 -14.76
CA ARG A 114 -7.27 -1.88 -13.69
C ARG A 114 -7.75 -2.44 -12.35
N VAL A 115 -6.83 -2.56 -11.40
CA VAL A 115 -7.09 -2.99 -10.02
C VAL A 115 -6.70 -1.86 -9.07
N GLY A 116 -7.67 -1.32 -8.33
CA GLY A 116 -7.46 -0.21 -7.39
C GLY A 116 -6.74 -0.62 -6.11
N GLY A 117 -6.87 -1.88 -5.71
CA GLY A 117 -6.08 -2.50 -4.65
C GLY A 117 -4.91 -3.32 -5.18
N ASN A 118 -4.79 -4.52 -4.65
CA ASN A 118 -3.70 -5.48 -4.86
C ASN A 118 -4.15 -6.66 -5.73
N ILE A 119 -3.18 -7.33 -6.33
CA ILE A 119 -3.36 -8.69 -6.86
C ILE A 119 -2.60 -9.65 -5.95
N GLN A 120 -3.32 -10.52 -5.23
CA GLN A 120 -2.75 -11.46 -4.25
C GLN A 120 -3.07 -12.91 -4.64
N LEU A 121 -2.04 -13.65 -5.07
CA LEU A 121 -2.16 -15.02 -5.57
C LEU A 121 -1.31 -15.98 -4.74
N GLU A 122 -1.97 -16.82 -3.94
CA GLU A 122 -1.30 -17.57 -2.88
C GLU A 122 -1.65 -19.05 -2.86
N GLU A 123 -0.62 -19.87 -2.55
CA GLU A 123 -0.76 -21.28 -2.19
C GLU A 123 -1.53 -22.11 -3.26
N GLY A 124 -1.58 -21.61 -4.50
CA GLY A 124 -2.30 -22.19 -5.62
C GLY A 124 -1.41 -23.04 -6.53
N ARG A 125 -2.02 -24.03 -7.17
CA ARG A 125 -1.37 -24.91 -8.16
C ARG A 125 -1.64 -24.48 -9.61
N ALA A 126 -2.41 -23.41 -9.78
CA ALA A 126 -2.82 -22.86 -11.05
C ALA A 126 -1.64 -22.34 -11.90
N ALA A 127 -1.80 -22.40 -13.22
CA ALA A 127 -1.03 -21.52 -14.11
C ALA A 127 -1.49 -20.07 -13.90
N ILE A 128 -0.54 -19.14 -13.77
CA ILE A 128 -0.80 -17.72 -13.48
C ILE A 128 -0.29 -16.86 -14.63
N ALA A 129 -1.16 -16.03 -15.20
CA ALA A 129 -0.81 -15.07 -16.23
C ALA A 129 -1.32 -13.67 -15.85
N LEU A 130 -0.40 -12.74 -15.59
CA LEU A 130 -0.70 -11.33 -15.34
C LEU A 130 -0.09 -10.48 -16.44
N SER A 131 -0.93 -9.91 -17.30
CA SER A 131 -0.46 -9.14 -18.47
C SER A 131 -1.12 -7.79 -18.66
N SER A 132 -0.33 -6.75 -18.90
CA SER A 132 -0.86 -5.43 -19.31
C SER A 132 -1.86 -4.83 -18.31
N ASN A 133 -1.71 -5.12 -17.02
CA ASN A 133 -2.58 -4.59 -15.98
C ASN A 133 -2.01 -3.29 -15.39
N THR A 134 -2.89 -2.44 -14.85
CA THR A 134 -2.50 -1.33 -13.98
C THR A 134 -2.99 -1.65 -12.57
N VAL A 135 -2.06 -1.77 -11.63
CA VAL A 135 -2.34 -2.12 -10.23
C VAL A 135 -1.88 -0.96 -9.34
N ASP A 136 -2.82 -0.38 -8.60
CA ASP A 136 -2.54 0.78 -7.74
C ASP A 136 -1.85 0.37 -6.41
N GLY A 137 -2.05 -0.87 -5.96
CA GLY A 137 -1.30 -1.51 -4.87
C GLY A 137 -0.18 -2.43 -5.36
N ASP A 138 -0.04 -3.58 -4.68
CA ASP A 138 1.00 -4.57 -4.89
C ASP A 138 0.55 -5.72 -5.80
N ILE A 139 1.51 -6.38 -6.44
CA ILE A 139 1.33 -7.72 -7.02
C ILE A 139 2.13 -8.71 -6.17
N GLN A 140 1.44 -9.66 -5.55
CA GLN A 140 2.00 -10.69 -4.67
C GLN A 140 1.71 -12.09 -5.20
N LEU A 141 2.77 -12.87 -5.47
CA LEU A 141 2.68 -14.29 -5.80
C LEU A 141 3.45 -15.09 -4.77
N PHE A 142 2.78 -15.77 -3.83
CA PHE A 142 3.45 -16.52 -2.76
C PHE A 142 3.09 -18.00 -2.72
N LYS A 143 4.12 -18.84 -2.51
CA LYS A 143 3.98 -20.27 -2.21
C LYS A 143 3.16 -21.07 -3.23
N ASN A 144 3.14 -20.67 -4.50
CA ASN A 144 2.40 -21.39 -5.54
C ASN A 144 3.28 -22.54 -6.08
N PRO A 145 3.03 -23.82 -5.71
CA PRO A 145 4.04 -24.87 -5.89
C PRO A 145 4.00 -25.56 -7.26
N ALA A 146 3.01 -25.25 -8.10
CA ALA A 146 2.86 -25.81 -9.46
C ALA A 146 2.21 -24.80 -10.42
N GLY A 147 2.28 -25.09 -11.72
CA GLY A 147 1.77 -24.22 -12.80
C GLY A 147 2.79 -23.17 -13.24
N ALA A 148 2.86 -22.85 -14.52
CA ALA A 148 3.73 -21.76 -14.99
C ALA A 148 3.19 -20.41 -14.49
N LYS A 149 4.09 -19.50 -14.09
CA LYS A 149 3.72 -18.13 -13.72
C LYS A 149 4.41 -17.14 -14.65
N SER A 150 3.64 -16.26 -15.27
CA SER A 150 4.14 -15.20 -16.15
C SER A 150 3.56 -13.84 -15.74
N VAL A 151 4.43 -12.87 -15.47
CA VAL A 151 4.07 -11.50 -15.07
C VAL A 151 4.70 -10.53 -16.07
N ASN A 152 3.93 -10.01 -17.03
CA ASN A 152 4.46 -9.24 -18.15
C ASN A 152 3.74 -7.91 -18.37
N SER A 153 4.49 -6.86 -18.72
CA SER A 153 3.92 -5.57 -19.15
C SER A 153 2.96 -4.92 -18.15
N ASN A 154 3.05 -5.23 -16.86
CA ASN A 154 2.19 -4.62 -15.85
C ASN A 154 2.78 -3.29 -15.37
N THR A 155 1.92 -2.32 -15.02
CA THR A 155 2.27 -1.12 -14.26
C THR A 155 1.80 -1.30 -12.82
N VAL A 156 2.75 -1.30 -11.88
CA VAL A 156 2.51 -1.56 -10.45
C VAL A 156 2.95 -0.33 -9.67
N ASN A 157 2.00 0.31 -8.97
CA ASN A 157 2.28 1.50 -8.17
C ASN A 157 2.85 1.17 -6.79
N GLY A 158 2.58 -0.03 -6.28
CA GLY A 158 3.26 -0.63 -5.14
C GLY A 158 4.45 -1.49 -5.53
N ASN A 159 4.60 -2.62 -4.84
CA ASN A 159 5.67 -3.60 -5.00
C ASN A 159 5.23 -4.78 -5.87
N LEU A 160 6.22 -5.41 -6.49
CA LEU A 160 6.08 -6.70 -7.14
C LEU A 160 6.85 -7.72 -6.29
N GLN A 161 6.16 -8.67 -5.67
CA GLN A 161 6.73 -9.60 -4.70
C GLN A 161 6.44 -11.05 -5.10
N CYS A 162 7.49 -11.86 -5.24
CA CYS A 162 7.38 -13.26 -5.61
C CYS A 162 8.27 -14.12 -4.71
N LYS A 163 7.67 -14.98 -3.88
CA LYS A 163 8.37 -15.80 -2.89
C LYS A 163 7.86 -17.23 -2.90
N GLU A 164 8.78 -18.19 -2.78
CA GLU A 164 8.46 -19.62 -2.62
C GLU A 164 7.59 -20.23 -3.73
N ASN A 165 7.58 -19.66 -4.94
CA ASN A 165 6.86 -20.22 -6.08
C ASN A 165 7.70 -21.30 -6.79
N ARG A 166 7.03 -22.35 -7.27
CA ARG A 166 7.63 -23.40 -8.10
C ARG A 166 6.72 -23.72 -9.31
N PRO A 167 7.28 -23.80 -10.54
CA PRO A 167 8.54 -23.16 -10.94
C PRO A 167 8.57 -21.67 -10.56
N ALA A 168 9.78 -21.10 -10.46
CA ALA A 168 9.92 -19.67 -10.23
C ALA A 168 9.20 -18.89 -11.34
N PRO A 169 8.59 -17.73 -11.06
CA PRO A 169 7.87 -16.99 -12.07
C PRO A 169 8.82 -16.48 -13.16
N THR A 170 8.27 -16.16 -14.31
CA THR A 170 8.94 -15.42 -15.38
C THR A 170 8.26 -14.08 -15.55
N GLY A 171 8.99 -13.08 -16.04
CA GLY A 171 8.40 -11.78 -16.26
C GLY A 171 9.32 -10.81 -16.99
N SER A 172 8.72 -9.86 -17.67
CA SER A 172 9.42 -8.85 -18.46
C SER A 172 8.55 -7.61 -18.66
N ARG A 173 9.22 -6.47 -18.94
CA ARG A 173 8.56 -5.20 -19.28
C ARG A 173 7.58 -4.67 -18.22
N ASN A 174 7.70 -5.10 -16.97
CA ASN A 174 6.92 -4.50 -15.89
C ASN A 174 7.52 -3.15 -15.51
N VAL A 175 6.66 -2.21 -15.11
CA VAL A 175 7.02 -0.91 -14.54
C VAL A 175 6.56 -0.94 -13.09
N VAL A 176 7.50 -1.00 -12.15
CA VAL A 176 7.21 -1.10 -10.71
C VAL A 176 7.71 0.18 -10.04
N ARG A 177 6.81 0.94 -9.40
CA ARG A 177 7.17 2.17 -8.69
C ARG A 177 7.81 1.89 -7.32
N GLY A 178 7.38 0.81 -6.65
CA GLY A 178 8.01 0.28 -5.45
C GLY A 178 9.23 -0.59 -5.77
N SER A 179 9.37 -1.71 -5.06
CA SER A 179 10.41 -2.72 -5.27
C SER A 179 9.90 -3.93 -6.06
N ALA A 180 10.77 -4.51 -6.88
CA ALA A 180 10.61 -5.88 -7.36
C ALA A 180 11.50 -6.80 -6.51
N GLU A 181 10.91 -7.82 -5.88
CA GLU A 181 11.57 -8.55 -4.79
C GLU A 181 11.76 -10.06 -5.07
N ASP A 182 12.78 -10.65 -4.48
CA ASP A 182 13.01 -12.10 -4.46
C ASP A 182 13.00 -12.72 -5.88
N GLN A 183 12.04 -13.59 -6.20
CA GLN A 183 11.99 -14.31 -7.48
C GLN A 183 11.61 -13.40 -8.66
N CYS A 184 11.07 -12.21 -8.39
CA CYS A 184 10.67 -11.25 -9.42
C CYS A 184 11.56 -10.02 -9.50
N ARG A 185 12.69 -9.99 -8.77
CA ARG A 185 13.65 -8.86 -8.78
C ARG A 185 14.14 -8.44 -10.18
N GLY A 186 14.07 -9.33 -11.17
CA GLY A 186 14.49 -9.09 -12.54
C GLY A 186 13.35 -8.82 -13.54
N PHE A 187 12.12 -8.61 -13.09
CA PHE A 187 10.95 -8.50 -13.98
C PHE A 187 10.68 -7.08 -14.49
N THR A 188 11.41 -6.10 -13.96
CA THR A 188 11.34 -4.73 -14.42
C THR A 188 11.95 -4.62 -15.82
N GLY A 189 11.26 -3.93 -16.73
CA GLY A 189 11.84 -3.62 -18.04
C GLY A 189 13.11 -2.77 -17.88
N THR A 190 13.92 -2.67 -18.94
CA THR A 190 15.10 -1.78 -19.07
C THR A 190 14.79 -0.27 -18.90
N GLY A 191 13.64 0.10 -18.34
CA GLY A 191 13.19 1.47 -18.11
C GLY A 191 12.42 1.71 -16.81
N GLY A 192 12.49 0.84 -15.80
CA GLY A 192 11.76 1.11 -14.55
C GLY A 192 12.18 0.25 -13.36
N GLY A 193 13.24 0.66 -12.65
CA GLY A 193 13.56 0.09 -11.34
C GLY A 193 15.02 0.15 -10.91
N THR A 194 15.74 1.25 -11.12
CA THR A 194 16.65 1.65 -10.04
C THR A 194 15.76 1.91 -8.85
N THR A 195 15.95 1.22 -7.73
CA THR A 195 15.36 1.61 -6.43
C THR A 195 15.42 3.12 -6.34
N VAL A 196 14.27 3.80 -6.30
CA VAL A 196 14.26 5.27 -6.23
C VAL A 196 15.07 5.63 -4.99
N ASP A 197 16.19 6.32 -5.19
CA ASP A 197 16.98 6.83 -4.08
C ASP A 197 16.21 7.98 -3.44
N ILE A 198 15.34 7.62 -2.49
CA ILE A 198 14.47 8.55 -1.77
C ILE A 198 15.25 9.69 -1.11
N TYR A 199 16.57 9.56 -0.97
CA TYR A 199 17.42 10.57 -0.34
C TYR A 199 18.04 11.57 -1.32
N LEU A 200 18.02 11.31 -2.63
CA LEU A 200 18.64 12.16 -3.65
C LEU A 200 17.73 12.48 -4.85
N THR A 201 16.59 11.80 -4.99
CA THR A 201 15.61 12.02 -6.07
C THR A 201 14.50 12.97 -5.59
N PRO A 202 14.37 14.19 -6.14
CA PRO A 202 13.27 15.09 -5.80
C PRO A 202 11.89 14.47 -6.11
N GLY A 203 10.87 14.84 -5.34
CA GLY A 203 9.49 14.40 -5.53
C GLY A 203 8.90 13.66 -4.33
N THR A 204 7.65 13.24 -4.46
CA THR A 204 6.95 12.37 -3.49
C THR A 204 7.06 10.93 -3.96
N HIS A 205 7.44 10.02 -3.05
CA HIS A 205 7.72 8.62 -3.35
C HIS A 205 6.99 7.71 -2.35
N HIS A 206 6.51 6.56 -2.81
CA HIS A 206 5.97 5.52 -1.94
C HIS A 206 6.93 4.33 -1.93
N VAL A 207 7.61 4.11 -0.81
CA VAL A 207 8.67 3.09 -0.67
C VAL A 207 8.54 2.40 0.69
N ASN A 208 8.48 1.07 0.68
CA ASN A 208 8.34 0.22 1.88
C ASN A 208 7.13 0.60 2.76
N GLY A 209 5.95 0.81 2.14
CA GLY A 209 4.71 1.14 2.85
C GLY A 209 4.69 2.54 3.49
N ARG A 210 5.62 3.42 3.10
CA ARG A 210 5.77 4.78 3.64
C ARG A 210 5.75 5.81 2.52
N THR A 211 5.13 6.95 2.82
CA THR A 211 5.11 8.11 1.93
C THR A 211 6.29 9.02 2.29
N TRP A 212 7.16 9.23 1.31
CA TRP A 212 8.37 10.04 1.42
C TRP A 212 8.25 11.27 0.53
N ARG A 213 8.89 12.37 0.90
CA ARG A 213 9.00 13.57 0.08
C ARG A 213 10.42 14.10 0.12
N THR A 214 10.99 14.35 -1.03
CA THR A 214 12.36 14.86 -1.15
C THR A 214 12.40 16.13 -1.96
N LEU A 215 13.04 17.14 -1.39
CA LEU A 215 13.32 18.42 -2.05
C LEU A 215 14.83 18.65 -2.04
N CYS A 216 15.40 19.03 -3.17
CA CYS A 216 16.83 19.26 -3.29
C CYS A 216 17.15 20.66 -3.77
N GLU A 217 18.23 21.22 -3.24
CA GLU A 217 18.71 22.56 -3.52
C GLU A 217 20.23 22.54 -3.74
N PRO A 218 20.78 23.42 -4.59
CA PRO A 218 22.23 23.63 -4.66
C PRO A 218 22.81 23.94 -3.28
N TYR A 219 23.96 23.36 -2.96
CA TYR A 219 24.64 23.60 -1.69
C TYR A 219 26.15 23.64 -1.90
N SER A 220 26.70 24.85 -2.00
CA SER A 220 28.11 25.07 -2.34
C SER A 220 28.47 24.31 -3.64
N THR A 221 29.42 23.38 -3.59
CA THR A 221 29.87 22.56 -4.73
C THR A 221 29.12 21.23 -4.87
N THR A 222 28.12 20.95 -4.03
CA THR A 222 27.25 19.77 -4.10
C THR A 222 25.78 20.17 -4.15
N ARG A 223 24.89 19.20 -4.03
CA ARG A 223 23.44 19.37 -3.84
C ARG A 223 23.06 18.80 -2.49
N ARG A 224 22.18 19.50 -1.77
CA ARG A 224 21.61 19.03 -0.51
C ARG A 224 20.14 18.69 -0.71
N CYS A 225 19.73 17.54 -0.21
CA CYS A 225 18.35 17.05 -0.30
C CYS A 225 17.77 16.92 1.10
N ARG A 226 16.61 17.53 1.34
CA ARG A 226 15.76 17.31 2.51
C ARG A 226 14.79 16.19 2.20
N THR A 227 14.86 15.12 2.97
CA THR A 227 13.89 14.02 2.93
C THR A 227 12.96 14.10 4.13
N GLU A 228 11.67 14.03 3.85
CA GLU A 228 10.57 14.01 4.80
C GLU A 228 9.79 12.71 4.64
N ILE A 229 9.12 12.31 5.72
CA ILE A 229 8.27 11.13 5.77
C ILE A 229 6.91 11.52 6.36
N GLN A 230 5.84 10.91 5.88
CA GLN A 230 4.53 11.04 6.51
C GLN A 230 4.51 10.20 7.79
N ALA A 231 4.35 10.83 8.95
CA ALA A 231 4.32 10.14 10.24
C ALA A 231 3.51 10.89 11.30
N THR A 232 3.08 10.16 12.33
CA THR A 232 2.53 10.72 13.56
C THR A 232 3.67 11.04 14.53
N THR A 233 3.74 12.28 14.98
CA THR A 233 4.71 12.74 16.00
C THR A 233 3.99 13.33 17.19
N VAL A 234 4.70 13.42 18.32
CA VAL A 234 4.20 14.02 19.55
C VAL A 234 4.96 15.32 19.78
N SER A 235 4.24 16.39 20.07
CA SER A 235 4.79 17.69 20.47
C SER A 235 4.27 18.08 21.86
N TYR A 236 5.00 18.91 22.59
CA TYR A 236 4.53 19.46 23.86
C TYR A 236 4.02 20.88 23.64
N LYS A 237 2.71 21.09 23.82
CA LYS A 237 2.04 22.38 23.60
C LYS A 237 1.13 22.67 24.78
N SER A 238 1.21 23.89 25.33
CA SER A 238 0.32 24.36 26.41
C SER A 238 0.20 23.39 27.59
N GLY A 239 1.33 22.85 28.05
CA GLY A 239 1.37 21.93 29.20
C GLY A 239 1.00 20.48 28.89
N ARG A 240 0.69 20.12 27.63
CA ARG A 240 0.21 18.78 27.24
C ARG A 240 0.99 18.20 26.07
N PHE A 241 1.04 16.87 26.02
CA PHE A 241 1.52 16.14 24.85
C PHE A 241 0.41 16.02 23.80
N VAL A 242 0.71 16.44 22.57
CA VAL A 242 -0.24 16.49 21.46
C VAL A 242 0.33 15.69 20.30
N GLN A 243 -0.43 14.69 19.85
CA GLN A 243 -0.11 13.95 18.62
C GLN A 243 -0.56 14.73 17.38
N SER A 244 0.25 14.68 16.33
CA SER A 244 -0.09 15.25 15.03
C SER A 244 0.49 14.38 13.92
N THR A 245 -0.30 14.14 12.88
CA THR A 245 0.11 13.40 11.67
C THR A 245 0.38 14.37 10.54
N GLY A 246 1.53 14.22 9.88
CA GLY A 246 1.90 15.07 8.74
C GLY A 246 3.29 14.76 8.22
N TRP A 247 3.81 15.66 7.39
CA TRP A 247 5.19 15.60 6.91
C TRP A 247 6.15 15.94 8.04
N VAL A 248 7.05 15.02 8.34
CA VAL A 248 8.08 15.20 9.35
C VAL A 248 9.46 15.02 8.74
N PHE A 249 10.42 15.79 9.23
CA PHE A 249 11.80 15.70 8.78
C PHE A 249 12.38 14.32 9.11
N ASN A 250 12.97 13.66 8.11
CA ASN A 250 13.73 12.43 8.31
C ASN A 250 15.24 12.72 8.39
N ASN A 251 15.81 13.32 7.34
CA ASN A 251 17.21 13.69 7.30
C ASN A 251 17.54 14.68 6.16
N LEU A 252 18.72 15.28 6.24
CA LEU A 252 19.39 15.91 5.09
C LEU A 252 20.37 14.94 4.45
N THR A 253 20.50 14.97 3.12
CA THR A 253 21.48 14.18 2.38
C THR A 253 22.31 15.10 1.51
N TYR A 254 23.63 15.05 1.65
CA TYR A 254 24.55 15.74 0.75
C TYR A 254 24.98 14.79 -0.35
N ALA A 255 24.76 15.20 -1.60
CA ALA A 255 24.99 14.40 -2.78
C ALA A 255 26.49 14.07 -2.97
N PRO A 256 26.80 12.94 -3.63
CA PRO A 256 28.18 12.51 -3.86
C PRO A 256 29.07 13.58 -4.50
N ILE A 257 30.15 13.92 -3.80
CA ILE A 257 31.32 14.65 -4.30
C ILE A 257 32.58 14.01 -3.70
N PRO A 258 33.78 14.26 -4.25
CA PRO A 258 35.01 13.69 -3.72
C PRO A 258 35.24 14.03 -2.23
N ARG A 259 35.77 13.08 -1.46
CA ARG A 259 36.10 13.28 -0.04
C ARG A 259 37.01 14.48 0.20
N SER A 260 37.98 14.68 -0.68
CA SER A 260 38.94 15.79 -0.60
C SER A 260 38.24 17.15 -0.57
N THR A 261 37.11 17.30 -1.27
CA THR A 261 36.34 18.55 -1.31
C THR A 261 35.74 18.93 0.05
N TRP A 262 35.46 17.94 0.92
CA TRP A 262 34.93 18.20 2.26
C TRP A 262 36.01 18.64 3.26
N GLY A 263 37.29 18.38 2.98
CA GLY A 263 38.41 18.74 3.84
C GLY A 263 38.19 18.32 5.30
N LYS A 264 38.29 19.26 6.23
CA LYS A 264 38.13 19.03 7.68
C LYS A 264 36.67 19.17 8.16
N ASN A 265 35.69 19.25 7.28
CA ASN A 265 34.29 19.46 7.67
C ASN A 265 33.80 18.28 8.55
N PRO A 266 33.29 18.54 9.76
CA PRO A 266 32.94 17.48 10.71
C PRO A 266 31.72 16.65 10.29
N LEU A 267 30.94 17.04 9.27
CA LEU A 267 29.86 16.23 8.72
C LEU A 267 30.35 15.07 7.84
N ALA A 268 31.58 15.17 7.34
CA ALA A 268 32.21 14.22 6.43
C ALA A 268 33.41 13.48 7.03
N ASN A 269 33.71 13.73 8.32
CA ASN A 269 34.84 13.14 9.02
C ASN A 269 34.36 12.53 10.34
N LYS A 270 34.76 11.28 10.61
CA LYS A 270 34.38 10.55 11.82
C LYS A 270 34.90 11.26 13.07
N GLY A 271 34.05 11.42 14.07
CA GLY A 271 34.41 12.05 15.34
C GLY A 271 33.22 12.67 16.06
N THR A 272 33.49 13.32 17.18
CA THR A 272 32.51 14.08 17.97
C THR A 272 32.87 15.55 18.01
N TRP A 273 31.87 16.43 17.99
CA TRP A 273 32.09 17.87 17.95
C TRP A 273 30.90 18.61 18.56
N THR A 274 31.10 19.88 18.91
CA THR A 274 30.05 20.77 19.40
C THR A 274 29.83 21.86 18.36
N ALA A 275 28.58 22.04 17.94
CA ALA A 275 28.20 23.09 17.01
C ALA A 275 28.21 24.46 17.69
N ALA A 276 28.23 25.53 16.89
CA ALA A 276 28.19 26.90 17.40
C ALA A 276 26.95 27.20 18.26
N ASP A 277 25.86 26.47 18.05
CA ASP A 277 24.64 26.54 18.88
C ASP A 277 24.72 25.70 20.18
N GLY A 278 25.90 25.18 20.51
CA GLY A 278 26.15 24.37 21.70
C GLY A 278 25.68 22.92 21.60
N ARG A 279 25.03 22.52 20.49
CA ARG A 279 24.57 21.13 20.31
C ARG A 279 25.75 20.19 20.14
N LYS A 280 25.72 19.04 20.82
CA LYS A 280 26.72 17.98 20.68
C LYS A 280 26.38 17.07 19.50
N TRP A 281 27.39 16.68 18.75
CA TRP A 281 27.27 15.87 17.54
C TRP A 281 28.28 14.73 17.51
N ARG A 282 27.90 13.67 16.79
CA ARG A 282 28.78 12.57 16.42
C ARG A 282 28.61 12.26 14.94
N THR A 283 29.71 12.18 14.21
CA THR A 283 29.74 11.67 12.84
C THR A 283 30.39 10.31 12.83
N ASP A 284 29.74 9.34 12.21
CA ASP A 284 30.29 8.02 11.91
C ASP A 284 30.43 7.86 10.40
N CYS A 285 31.49 7.20 9.94
CA CYS A 285 31.82 7.04 8.52
C CYS A 285 32.40 5.65 8.27
N ASP A 286 32.16 5.11 7.07
CA ASP A 286 32.66 3.80 6.61
C ASP A 286 32.43 2.63 7.58
N SER A 287 31.40 2.72 8.41
CA SER A 287 31.03 1.67 9.35
C SER A 287 30.01 0.71 8.74
N ALA A 288 29.74 -0.38 9.43
CA ALA A 288 28.64 -1.29 9.08
C ALA A 288 27.28 -0.57 9.00
N VAL A 289 27.10 0.53 9.73
CA VAL A 289 25.84 1.30 9.78
C VAL A 289 25.74 2.27 8.61
N THR A 290 26.86 2.85 8.17
CA THR A 290 26.87 3.87 7.10
C THR A 290 27.14 3.29 5.72
N GLY A 291 27.74 2.10 5.65
CA GLY A 291 28.34 1.56 4.45
C GLY A 291 29.63 2.29 4.08
N ARG A 292 30.34 1.75 3.09
CA ARG A 292 31.53 2.38 2.49
C ARG A 292 31.11 3.66 1.75
N ASN A 293 31.97 4.68 1.76
CA ASN A 293 31.75 5.96 1.08
C ASN A 293 30.52 6.72 1.59
N GLY A 294 30.22 6.58 2.88
CA GLY A 294 29.14 7.31 3.54
C GLY A 294 29.53 7.77 4.94
N CYS A 295 28.97 8.90 5.36
CA CYS A 295 28.94 9.33 6.74
C CYS A 295 27.50 9.60 7.18
N ARG A 296 27.22 9.36 8.46
CA ARG A 296 25.99 9.76 9.15
C ARG A 296 26.35 10.61 10.36
N SER A 297 25.76 11.79 10.45
CA SER A 297 25.90 12.67 11.61
C SER A 297 24.64 12.65 12.46
N TYR A 298 24.86 12.47 13.75
CA TYR A 298 23.86 12.37 14.79
C TYR A 298 23.97 13.57 15.71
N ALA A 299 22.83 14.19 16.02
CA ALA A 299 22.74 15.31 16.93
C ALA A 299 22.20 14.83 18.27
N THR A 300 22.82 15.25 19.37
CA THR A 300 22.24 15.06 20.71
C THR A 300 21.10 16.04 20.89
N ALA A 301 19.89 15.53 21.12
CA ALA A 301 18.70 16.35 21.30
C ALA A 301 17.71 15.72 22.28
N LYS A 302 16.87 16.57 22.85
CA LYS A 302 15.78 16.19 23.74
C LYS A 302 14.54 15.91 22.90
N VAL A 303 14.06 14.67 22.92
CA VAL A 303 12.90 14.20 22.15
C VAL A 303 11.82 13.67 23.07
N ILE A 304 10.59 13.52 22.55
CA ILE A 304 9.48 12.93 23.29
C ILE A 304 9.38 11.45 22.93
N GLU A 305 9.30 10.59 23.93
CA GLU A 305 9.08 9.15 23.77
C GLU A 305 7.97 8.65 24.69
N TYR A 306 7.24 7.63 24.25
CA TYR A 306 6.28 6.92 25.09
C TYR A 306 6.99 5.78 25.82
N ARG A 307 7.01 5.82 27.15
CA ARG A 307 7.61 4.76 27.99
C ARG A 307 6.78 4.57 29.26
N GLY A 308 6.55 3.31 29.64
CA GLY A 308 5.87 3.00 30.91
C GLY A 308 4.48 3.63 31.05
N GLY A 309 3.73 3.75 29.95
CA GLY A 309 2.37 4.30 29.97
C GLY A 309 2.26 5.81 29.77
N THR A 310 3.38 6.56 29.74
CA THR A 310 3.37 8.03 29.64
C THR A 310 4.37 8.56 28.62
N TYR A 311 4.12 9.78 28.11
CA TYR A 311 5.09 10.52 27.32
C TYR A 311 6.09 11.22 28.23
N GLN A 312 7.37 11.09 27.91
CA GLN A 312 8.43 11.76 28.62
C GLN A 312 9.52 12.26 27.68
N TRP A 313 10.26 13.26 28.17
CA TRP A 313 11.41 13.78 27.46
C TRP A 313 12.64 12.91 27.69
N VAL A 314 13.30 12.51 26.61
CA VAL A 314 14.53 11.72 26.63
C VAL A 314 15.60 12.45 25.84
N THR A 315 16.80 12.55 26.40
CA THR A 315 17.96 13.08 25.66
C THR A 315 18.67 11.91 24.99
N LYS A 316 18.81 11.95 23.67
CA LYS A 316 19.51 10.92 22.90
C LYS A 316 20.12 11.48 21.63
N GLU A 317 20.95 10.68 20.98
CA GLU A 317 21.40 10.96 19.63
C GLU A 317 20.32 10.61 18.61
N ILE A 318 20.07 11.52 17.67
CA ILE A 318 19.15 11.33 16.55
C ILE A 318 19.88 11.60 15.24
N LEU A 319 19.64 10.76 14.23
CA LEU A 319 20.18 10.98 12.90
C LEU A 319 19.66 12.32 12.36
N ASN A 320 20.57 13.14 11.85
CA ASN A 320 20.20 14.42 11.25
C ASN A 320 20.59 14.50 9.78
N ASN A 321 21.78 14.04 9.42
CA ASN A 321 22.23 14.12 8.03
C ASN A 321 23.12 12.96 7.60
N MET A 322 23.19 12.78 6.29
CA MET A 322 24.05 11.83 5.60
C MET A 322 24.92 12.57 4.59
N VAL A 323 26.21 12.22 4.52
CA VAL A 323 27.11 12.62 3.44
C VAL A 323 27.43 11.36 2.64
N ARG A 324 27.35 11.45 1.31
CA ARG A 324 27.79 10.39 0.41
C ARG A 324 29.01 10.88 -0.36
N PHE A 325 29.94 9.99 -0.66
CA PHE A 325 31.13 10.29 -1.43
C PHE A 325 31.08 9.63 -2.80
N ALA A 326 31.64 10.31 -3.80
CA ALA A 326 31.87 9.78 -5.15
C ALA A 326 33.18 8.99 -5.21
#